data_AF-F2CCT8-F1
#
_entry.id   AF-F2CCT8-F1
#
_cell.length_a   1.000
_cell.length_b   1.000
_cell.length_c   1.000
_cell.angle_alpha   90.00
_cell.angle_beta   90.00
_cell.angle_gamma   90.00
#
_symmetry.space_group_name_H-M   'P 1'
#
loop_
_entity.id
_entity.type
_entity.pdbx_description
1 polymer ?
#
loop_
_entity_poly.entity_id
_entity_poly.type
_entity_poly.pdbx_seq_one_letter_code
_entity_poly.pdbx_strand_id
1 'polypeptide(L)'
;MKTKYRKFKLTLWTLGPVHIGSGQLHTAREYILEGDEYYFPDMTLLYDELIKRGIDEKFQKFLIDSDNKTNRISDFLAEHGITKRNFGGYRLKATGLEKPKGENVPRNQETTDPGEINGVHQFMRDCYGNPYVPGSSLKGAIRTILMNTHWHSTDFKQENKKGKIVENKKAIPWGPTRRQRHEKIKPFDDIFNEIRVSDSQPLTNDDLILVQKWDFTPDDTKPHSLSIYREALRPGTKMEFEIITALGFKGGRAGELVASLGEYAQKFYFGVTEDEGYEGYEGYKDFFLKKFPNHLIQNNLSYPLYLGGGSGAWTKTVFRQADGEVQKRHKKMSERGALKLTKAPFLTVDGEIELINNAENFYEMGKTCFTITEVATR
;
A
#
# COMPACT_ATOMS: atom_id res chain seq x y z
N MET A 1 -40.02 4.21 -4.75
CA MET A 1 -39.30 2.92 -4.84
C MET A 1 -38.24 2.92 -3.75
N LYS A 2 -38.36 2.10 -2.69
CA LYS A 2 -37.29 1.99 -1.68
C LYS A 2 -36.14 1.21 -2.31
N THR A 3 -35.01 1.85 -2.55
CA THR A 3 -33.80 1.17 -3.05
C THR A 3 -33.36 0.16 -2.00
N LYS A 4 -33.41 -1.14 -2.33
CA LYS A 4 -32.91 -2.19 -1.45
C LYS A 4 -31.39 -2.21 -1.54
N TYR A 5 -30.72 -1.97 -0.41
CA TYR A 5 -29.26 -2.05 -0.28
C TYR A 5 -28.90 -3.30 0.52
N ARG A 6 -27.77 -3.92 0.21
CA ARG A 6 -27.11 -4.89 1.10
C ARG A 6 -25.92 -4.20 1.75
N LYS A 7 -25.68 -4.49 3.02
CA LYS A 7 -24.62 -3.90 3.81
C LYS A 7 -23.69 -4.98 4.29
N PHE A 8 -22.39 -4.76 4.15
CA PHE A 8 -21.36 -5.69 4.59
C PHE A 8 -20.39 -4.97 5.50
N LYS A 9 -19.96 -5.66 6.55
CA LYS A 9 -18.85 -5.25 7.40
C LYS A 9 -17.62 -6.07 7.01
N LEU A 10 -16.61 -5.39 6.49
CA LEU A 10 -15.31 -5.97 6.20
C LEU A 10 -14.33 -5.58 7.31
N THR A 11 -13.73 -6.58 7.97
CA THR A 11 -12.67 -6.36 8.97
C THR A 11 -11.34 -6.74 8.34
N LEU A 12 -10.44 -5.77 8.17
CA LEU A 12 -9.13 -5.94 7.55
C LEU A 12 -8.02 -5.91 8.60
N TRP A 13 -7.06 -6.81 8.46
CA TRP A 13 -5.96 -7.04 9.38
C TRP A 13 -4.64 -6.94 8.61
N THR A 14 -3.69 -6.16 9.09
CA THR A 14 -2.35 -6.06 8.49
C THR A 14 -1.51 -7.27 8.92
N LEU A 15 -1.02 -8.07 7.97
CA LEU A 15 -0.12 -9.20 8.26
C LEU A 15 1.34 -8.80 8.06
N GLY A 16 1.61 -7.87 7.15
CA GLY A 16 2.86 -7.16 7.00
C GLY A 16 2.63 -5.65 6.96
N PRO A 17 3.69 -4.83 6.98
CA PRO A 17 3.53 -3.39 6.98
C PRO A 17 2.82 -2.86 5.73
N VAL A 18 1.82 -1.99 5.92
CA VAL A 18 1.00 -1.44 4.82
C VAL A 18 1.22 0.06 4.72
N HIS A 19 1.72 0.55 3.59
CA HIS A 19 1.82 1.97 3.31
C HIS A 19 0.71 2.42 2.36
N ILE A 20 -0.10 3.38 2.76
CA ILE A 20 -0.99 4.14 1.88
C ILE A 20 -0.41 5.55 1.79
N GLY A 21 0.08 5.95 0.62
CA GLY A 21 0.79 7.22 0.49
C GLY A 21 -0.15 8.42 0.35
N SER A 22 0.16 9.51 1.05
CA SER A 22 -0.47 10.83 0.82
C SER A 22 0.07 11.51 -0.45
N GLY A 23 1.21 11.04 -0.96
CA GLY A 23 1.97 11.70 -2.03
C GLY A 23 3.03 12.68 -1.50
N GLN A 24 3.05 12.96 -0.20
CA GLN A 24 4.07 13.79 0.44
C GLN A 24 5.31 12.97 0.84
N LEU A 25 6.45 13.65 0.87
CA LEU A 25 7.75 13.13 1.28
C LEU A 25 8.33 14.09 2.31
N HIS A 26 8.54 13.61 3.54
CA HIS A 26 9.32 14.35 4.54
C HIS A 26 10.79 14.12 4.27
N THR A 27 11.55 15.18 4.05
CA THR A 27 12.99 15.13 3.83
C THR A 27 13.76 15.10 5.15
N ALA A 28 15.06 14.80 5.10
CA ALA A 28 15.98 14.92 6.24
C ALA A 28 16.01 16.32 6.89
N ARG A 29 15.48 17.34 6.20
CA ARG A 29 15.35 18.72 6.69
C ARG A 29 13.97 19.03 7.30
N GLU A 30 13.09 18.03 7.39
CA GLU A 30 11.71 18.18 7.87
C GLU A 30 11.37 17.20 8.99
N TYR A 31 12.31 16.35 9.42
CA TYR A 31 12.12 15.47 10.56
C TYR A 31 13.38 15.43 11.45
N ILE A 32 13.17 15.19 12.74
CA ILE A 32 14.20 15.09 13.76
C ILE A 32 14.21 13.65 14.27
N LEU A 33 15.39 13.03 14.38
CA LEU A 33 15.56 11.77 15.09
C LEU A 33 16.29 12.06 16.40
N GLU A 34 15.60 11.90 17.53
CA GLU A 34 16.16 12.08 18.86
C GLU A 34 15.75 10.92 19.76
N GLY A 35 16.74 10.26 20.37
CA GLY A 35 16.50 8.99 21.08
C GLY A 35 15.91 7.93 20.14
N ASP A 36 14.81 7.32 20.58
CA ASP A 36 14.09 6.27 19.84
C ASP A 36 12.80 6.80 19.17
N GLU A 37 12.73 8.09 18.84
CA GLU A 37 11.56 8.70 18.19
C GLU A 37 11.92 9.55 16.98
N TYR A 38 11.16 9.35 15.90
CA TYR A 38 11.11 10.24 14.74
C TYR A 38 10.06 11.31 15.00
N TYR A 39 10.48 12.56 15.11
CA TYR A 39 9.62 13.72 15.29
C TYR A 39 9.45 14.48 13.97
N PHE A 40 8.20 14.61 13.51
CA PHE A 40 7.80 15.38 12.34
C PHE A 40 7.10 16.65 12.83
N PRO A 41 7.82 17.78 12.99
CA PRO A 41 7.25 19.03 13.46
C PRO A 41 6.24 19.62 12.46
N ASP A 42 5.34 20.47 12.95
CA ASP A 42 4.61 21.39 12.07
C ASP A 42 5.60 22.46 11.61
N MET A 43 5.92 22.44 10.31
CA MET A 43 6.92 23.33 9.74
C MET A 43 6.51 24.80 9.81
N THR A 44 5.22 25.13 9.86
CA THR A 44 4.73 26.50 10.05
C THR A 44 5.00 26.96 11.47
N LEU A 45 4.64 26.17 12.48
CA LEU A 45 4.91 26.51 13.87
C LEU A 45 6.39 26.56 14.21
N LEU A 46 7.19 25.69 13.58
CA LEU A 46 8.64 25.76 13.67
C LEU A 46 9.16 27.06 13.07
N TYR A 47 8.73 27.40 11.85
CA TYR A 47 9.19 28.61 11.16
C TYR A 47 8.83 29.90 11.92
N ASP A 48 7.65 29.96 12.56
CA ASP A 48 7.27 31.07 13.43
C ASP A 48 8.23 31.26 14.63
N GLU A 49 8.74 30.18 15.20
CA GLU A 49 9.78 30.27 16.25
C GLU A 49 11.09 30.83 15.69
N LEU A 50 11.47 30.43 14.47
CA LEU A 50 12.71 30.90 13.83
C LEU A 50 12.64 32.40 13.51
N ILE A 51 11.49 32.91 13.08
CA ILE A 51 11.23 34.35 12.88
C ILE A 51 11.39 35.10 14.21
N LYS A 52 10.78 34.60 15.30
CA LYS A 52 10.89 35.23 16.64
C LYS A 52 12.33 35.33 17.14
N ARG A 53 13.21 34.43 16.69
CA ARG A 53 14.65 34.43 17.02
C ARG A 53 15.51 35.18 16.02
N GLY A 54 14.95 35.68 14.91
CA GLY A 54 15.69 36.39 13.86
C GLY A 54 16.68 35.51 13.08
N ILE A 55 16.39 34.21 12.94
CA ILE A 55 17.26 33.24 12.23
C ILE A 55 16.57 32.58 11.03
N ASP A 56 15.40 33.06 10.64
CA ASP A 56 14.58 32.53 9.55
C ASP A 56 15.28 32.63 8.18
N GLU A 57 16.00 33.72 7.89
CA GLU A 57 16.81 33.82 6.66
C GLU A 57 17.90 32.75 6.58
N LYS A 58 18.51 32.40 7.72
CA LYS A 58 19.51 31.33 7.78
C LYS A 58 18.86 29.98 7.50
N PHE A 59 17.64 29.78 8.01
CA PHE A 59 16.89 28.55 7.77
C PHE A 59 16.45 28.41 6.30
N GLN A 60 16.00 29.50 5.67
CA GLN A 60 15.69 29.49 4.24
C GLN A 60 16.91 29.11 3.40
N LYS A 61 18.09 29.67 3.71
CA LYS A 61 19.37 29.32 3.06
C LYS A 61 19.71 27.84 3.28
N PHE A 62 19.54 27.34 4.50
CA PHE A 62 19.72 25.93 4.82
C PHE A 62 18.81 25.00 3.99
N LEU A 63 17.55 25.38 3.75
CA LEU A 63 16.62 24.58 2.95
C LEU A 63 16.98 24.51 1.46
N ILE A 64 17.54 25.59 0.89
CA ILE A 64 17.92 25.65 -0.54
C ILE A 64 19.35 25.20 -0.83
N ASP A 65 20.18 25.01 0.21
CA ASP A 65 21.57 24.60 0.05
C ASP A 65 21.65 23.22 -0.63
N SER A 66 22.04 23.23 -1.90
CA SER A 66 22.22 22.01 -2.71
C SER A 66 23.57 21.34 -2.51
N ASP A 67 24.54 22.09 -1.97
CA ASP A 67 25.93 21.64 -1.82
C ASP A 67 26.08 20.77 -0.57
N ASN A 68 25.22 21.00 0.43
CA ASN A 68 25.25 20.28 1.71
C ASN A 68 24.04 19.36 1.93
N LYS A 69 23.91 18.34 1.07
CA LYS A 69 22.80 17.37 1.08
C LYS A 69 22.70 16.52 2.37
N THR A 70 23.77 16.47 3.17
CA THR A 70 23.84 15.74 4.44
C THR A 70 23.22 16.49 5.61
N ASN A 71 23.10 17.81 5.51
CA ASN A 71 22.70 18.61 6.66
C ASN A 71 21.24 18.35 7.03
N ARG A 72 21.03 18.07 8.33
CA ARG A 72 19.73 17.77 8.90
C ARG A 72 19.18 18.94 9.68
N ILE A 73 17.87 18.95 9.84
CA ILE A 73 17.21 19.98 10.66
C ILE A 73 17.66 19.89 12.13
N SER A 74 17.96 18.69 12.64
CA SER A 74 18.52 18.50 13.98
C SER A 74 19.81 19.29 14.19
N ASP A 75 20.70 19.26 13.20
CA ASP A 75 22.00 19.92 13.27
C ASP A 75 21.83 21.43 13.23
N PHE A 76 20.96 21.93 12.32
CA PHE A 76 20.62 23.35 12.25
C PHE A 76 20.05 23.87 13.57
N LEU A 77 19.13 23.13 14.18
CA LEU A 77 18.53 23.51 15.46
C LEU A 77 19.56 23.50 16.59
N ALA A 78 20.46 22.53 16.62
CA ALA A 78 21.53 22.43 17.61
C ALA A 78 22.54 23.59 17.48
N GLU A 79 22.98 23.90 16.25
CA GLU A 79 23.88 25.02 15.95
C GLU A 79 23.33 26.37 16.44
N HIS A 80 22.01 26.55 16.38
CA HIS A 80 21.33 27.78 16.79
C HIS A 80 20.77 27.71 18.23
N GLY A 81 21.17 26.71 19.02
CA GLY A 81 20.79 26.58 20.44
C GLY A 81 19.29 26.36 20.67
N ILE A 82 18.57 25.79 19.71
CA ILE A 82 17.16 25.46 19.85
C ILE A 82 17.03 24.07 20.46
N THR A 83 16.71 24.02 21.75
CA THR A 83 16.42 22.78 22.50
C THR A 83 14.93 22.47 22.59
N LYS A 84 14.06 23.45 22.27
CA LYS A 84 12.60 23.25 22.24
C LYS A 84 12.24 22.18 21.20
N ARG A 85 11.35 21.25 21.57
CA ARG A 85 10.84 20.16 20.72
C ARG A 85 9.31 20.08 20.69
N ASN A 86 8.65 21.21 20.92
CA ASN A 86 7.20 21.31 20.84
C ASN A 86 6.81 22.36 19.79
N PHE A 87 6.79 21.91 18.53
CA PHE A 87 6.36 22.67 17.36
C PHE A 87 5.13 22.02 16.74
N GLY A 88 4.22 21.46 17.54
CA GLY A 88 3.12 20.65 17.03
C GLY A 88 3.60 19.42 16.27
N GLY A 89 2.85 18.98 15.26
CA GLY A 89 3.18 17.82 14.44
C GLY A 89 2.96 16.48 15.17
N TYR A 90 3.73 15.46 14.81
CA TYR A 90 3.56 14.11 15.35
C TYR A 90 4.88 13.36 15.50
N ARG A 91 4.84 12.25 16.25
CA ARG A 91 5.98 11.38 16.50
C ARG A 91 5.68 9.95 16.11
N LEU A 92 6.71 9.23 15.69
CA LEU A 92 6.68 7.78 15.47
C LEU A 92 7.82 7.16 16.25
N LYS A 93 7.55 6.05 16.94
CA LYS A 93 8.59 5.30 17.64
C LYS A 93 9.47 4.56 16.64
N ALA A 94 10.78 4.68 16.80
CA ALA A 94 11.74 3.89 16.07
C ALA A 94 11.66 2.43 16.51
N THR A 95 11.73 1.51 15.56
CA THR A 95 11.73 0.06 15.81
C THR A 95 13.15 -0.49 15.91
N GLY A 96 14.16 0.30 15.48
CA GLY A 96 15.55 -0.13 15.37
C GLY A 96 15.83 -0.96 14.12
N LEU A 97 14.81 -1.24 13.30
CA LEU A 97 14.90 -2.02 12.06
C LEU A 97 15.00 -1.13 10.81
N GLU A 98 14.85 0.18 10.98
CA GLU A 98 15.01 1.19 9.93
C GLU A 98 16.48 1.37 9.54
N LYS A 99 17.40 1.05 10.46
CA LYS A 99 18.84 1.11 10.24
C LYS A 99 19.37 -0.31 10.14
N PRO A 100 19.71 -0.83 8.94
CA PRO A 100 20.47 -2.06 8.88
C PRO A 100 21.83 -1.80 9.54
N LYS A 101 22.01 -2.25 10.80
CA LYS A 101 23.34 -2.29 11.44
C LYS A 101 24.27 -3.00 10.46
N GLY A 102 25.33 -2.29 10.06
CA GLY A 102 26.04 -2.55 8.81
C GLY A 102 26.66 -3.93 8.70
N GLU A 103 26.72 -4.41 7.46
CA GLU A 103 27.81 -5.23 6.91
C GLU A 103 27.71 -5.17 5.38
N ASN A 104 28.63 -4.45 4.75
CA ASN A 104 28.88 -4.42 3.30
C ASN A 104 27.65 -4.13 2.40
N VAL A 105 27.07 -2.93 2.50
CA VAL A 105 26.22 -2.39 1.42
C VAL A 105 27.13 -1.70 0.40
N PRO A 106 27.19 -2.14 -0.86
CA PRO A 106 27.95 -1.44 -1.90
C PRO A 106 27.43 0.00 -2.03
N ARG A 107 28.34 0.98 -2.03
CA ARG A 107 28.05 2.39 -2.33
C ARG A 107 27.39 2.49 -3.71
N ASN A 108 26.07 2.54 -3.75
CA ASN A 108 25.39 3.15 -4.88
C ASN A 108 25.28 4.65 -4.59
N GLN A 109 25.74 5.44 -5.56
CA GLN A 109 25.85 6.90 -5.51
C GLN A 109 24.59 7.55 -4.93
N GLU A 110 24.78 8.53 -4.05
CA GLU A 110 23.79 9.23 -3.20
C GLU A 110 23.46 8.63 -1.82
N THR A 111 24.42 7.96 -1.15
CA THR A 111 24.28 7.65 0.28
C THR A 111 25.46 8.18 1.09
N THR A 112 25.15 9.16 1.93
CA THR A 112 25.93 9.56 3.09
C THR A 112 25.46 8.70 4.25
N ASP A 113 26.38 7.87 4.76
CA ASP A 113 26.28 6.93 5.88
C ASP A 113 25.04 5.99 5.99
N PRO A 114 25.23 4.67 6.26
CA PRO A 114 24.13 3.69 6.41
C PRO A 114 23.14 3.92 7.57
N GLY A 115 23.23 5.03 8.30
CA GLY A 115 22.43 5.30 9.50
C GLY A 115 21.32 6.34 9.33
N GLU A 116 21.15 6.89 8.12
CA GLU A 116 20.66 8.25 7.99
C GLU A 116 19.62 8.37 6.87
N ILE A 117 18.35 8.47 7.27
CA ILE A 117 17.20 8.44 6.37
C ILE A 117 17.09 9.77 5.61
N ASN A 118 17.16 9.75 4.29
CA ASN A 118 17.13 10.97 3.48
C ASN A 118 15.71 11.49 3.24
N GLY A 119 14.72 10.60 3.28
CA GLY A 119 13.33 10.98 3.22
C GLY A 119 12.39 9.84 3.56
N VAL A 120 11.20 10.23 4.04
CA VAL A 120 10.15 9.35 4.53
C VAL A 120 8.86 9.66 3.77
N HIS A 121 8.35 8.69 3.03
CA HIS A 121 7.04 8.82 2.39
C HIS A 121 5.94 8.80 3.45
N GLN A 122 5.16 9.87 3.49
CA GLN A 122 4.13 10.06 4.51
C GLN A 122 2.91 9.18 4.23
N PHE A 123 2.34 8.63 5.30
CA PHE A 123 1.09 7.90 5.26
C PHE A 123 -0.10 8.85 5.02
N MET A 124 -1.17 8.34 4.40
CA MET A 124 -2.41 9.08 4.16
C MET A 124 -3.06 9.51 5.48
N ARG A 125 -3.36 10.80 5.60
CA ARG A 125 -3.98 11.41 6.79
C ARG A 125 -5.23 12.17 6.42
N ASP A 126 -6.19 12.24 7.33
CA ASP A 126 -7.39 13.06 7.20
C ASP A 126 -7.05 14.55 7.42
N CYS A 127 -8.06 15.42 7.32
CA CYS A 127 -7.87 16.86 7.54
C CYS A 127 -7.51 17.23 8.99
N TYR A 128 -7.64 16.30 9.95
CA TYR A 128 -7.24 16.47 11.34
C TYR A 128 -5.83 15.93 11.60
N GLY A 129 -5.17 15.35 10.59
CA GLY A 129 -3.83 14.78 10.70
C GLY A 129 -3.81 13.32 11.17
N ASN A 130 -4.97 12.67 11.36
CA ASN A 130 -5.03 11.27 11.79
C ASN A 130 -4.84 10.34 10.59
N PRO A 131 -4.01 9.29 10.70
CA PRO A 131 -3.87 8.32 9.64
C PRO A 131 -5.17 7.58 9.38
N TYR A 132 -5.49 7.28 8.12
CA TYR A 132 -6.63 6.43 7.77
C TYR A 132 -6.38 5.72 6.44
N VAL A 133 -7.13 4.65 6.18
CA VAL A 133 -7.12 3.96 4.90
C VAL A 133 -8.34 4.39 4.09
N PRO A 134 -8.15 5.08 2.95
CA PRO A 134 -9.26 5.46 2.09
C PRO A 134 -9.95 4.23 1.49
N GLY A 135 -11.28 4.27 1.41
CA GLY A 135 -12.11 3.25 0.79
C GLY A 135 -11.80 3.07 -0.69
N SER A 136 -11.31 4.11 -1.35
CA SER A 136 -10.79 4.03 -2.72
C SER A 136 -9.59 3.08 -2.85
N SER A 137 -8.71 3.00 -1.85
CA SER A 137 -7.56 2.09 -1.83
C SER A 137 -8.03 0.63 -1.67
N LEU A 138 -8.92 0.37 -0.71
CA LEU A 138 -9.49 -0.96 -0.53
C LEU A 138 -10.31 -1.40 -1.75
N LYS A 139 -11.12 -0.50 -2.31
CA LYS A 139 -11.91 -0.74 -3.52
C LYS A 139 -11.02 -1.05 -4.73
N GLY A 140 -9.85 -0.42 -4.84
CA GLY A 140 -8.85 -0.75 -5.84
C GLY A 140 -8.37 -2.20 -5.73
N ALA A 141 -8.06 -2.65 -4.51
CA ALA A 141 -7.63 -4.03 -4.26
C ALA A 141 -8.75 -5.06 -4.54
N ILE A 142 -10.00 -4.76 -4.12
CA ILE A 142 -11.18 -5.57 -4.45
C ILE A 142 -11.39 -5.64 -5.97
N ARG A 143 -11.26 -4.51 -6.67
CA ARG A 143 -11.36 -4.46 -8.14
C ARG A 143 -10.33 -5.37 -8.79
N THR A 144 -9.08 -5.38 -8.32
CA THR A 144 -8.03 -6.26 -8.87
C THR A 144 -8.36 -7.73 -8.66
N ILE A 145 -8.86 -8.12 -7.48
CA ILE A 145 -9.32 -9.49 -7.20
C ILE A 145 -10.41 -9.88 -8.20
N LEU A 146 -11.47 -9.07 -8.33
CA LEU A 146 -12.60 -9.37 -9.21
C LEU A 146 -12.21 -9.41 -10.70
N MET A 147 -11.32 -8.51 -11.14
CA MET A 147 -10.83 -8.48 -12.52
C MET A 147 -10.02 -9.73 -12.87
N ASN A 148 -9.18 -10.21 -11.96
CA ASN A 148 -8.41 -11.43 -12.20
C ASN A 148 -9.29 -12.67 -12.14
N THR A 149 -10.34 -12.70 -11.30
CA THR A 149 -11.14 -13.90 -11.02
C THR A 149 -12.50 -13.89 -11.73
N HIS A 150 -13.46 -13.09 -11.27
CA HIS A 150 -14.81 -13.02 -11.84
C HIS A 150 -14.80 -12.64 -13.34
N TRP A 151 -13.92 -11.72 -13.75
CA TRP A 151 -13.76 -11.32 -15.16
C TRP A 151 -12.50 -11.89 -15.82
N HIS A 152 -12.00 -13.05 -15.38
CA HIS A 152 -10.75 -13.65 -15.89
C HIS A 152 -10.72 -13.82 -17.42
N SER A 153 -11.87 -14.11 -18.05
CA SER A 153 -12.02 -14.32 -19.50
C SER A 153 -12.14 -13.02 -20.30
N THR A 154 -12.24 -11.87 -19.63
CA THR A 154 -12.36 -10.56 -20.29
C THR A 154 -10.98 -10.08 -20.74
N ASP A 155 -10.84 -9.68 -22.01
CA ASP A 155 -9.62 -9.04 -22.48
C ASP A 155 -9.54 -7.59 -21.99
N PHE A 156 -8.60 -7.34 -21.07
CA PHE A 156 -8.31 -6.03 -20.52
C PHE A 156 -7.19 -5.31 -21.29
N LYS A 157 -6.74 -5.83 -22.44
CA LYS A 157 -5.77 -5.16 -23.31
C LYS A 157 -6.47 -4.44 -24.45
N GLN A 158 -5.89 -3.33 -24.88
CA GLN A 158 -6.18 -2.69 -26.15
C GLN A 158 -4.91 -2.00 -26.67
N GLU A 159 -4.85 -1.79 -27.98
CA GLU A 159 -3.80 -1.00 -28.60
C GLU A 159 -4.20 0.48 -28.61
N ASN A 160 -3.29 1.36 -28.21
CA ASN A 160 -3.50 2.80 -28.31
C ASN A 160 -3.14 3.32 -29.72
N LYS A 161 -3.42 4.61 -29.99
CA LYS A 161 -3.10 5.26 -31.28
C LYS A 161 -1.62 5.22 -31.69
N LYS A 162 -0.71 4.89 -30.77
CA LYS A 162 0.75 4.80 -30.97
C LYS A 162 1.23 3.36 -31.07
N GLY A 163 0.34 2.39 -31.19
CA GLY A 163 0.67 0.97 -31.30
C GLY A 163 1.10 0.30 -29.99
N LYS A 164 0.92 0.96 -28.83
CA LYS A 164 1.31 0.41 -27.53
C LYS A 164 0.12 -0.24 -26.84
N ILE A 165 0.35 -1.43 -26.27
CA ILE A 165 -0.62 -2.13 -25.43
C ILE A 165 -0.85 -1.37 -24.12
N VAL A 166 -2.11 -1.05 -23.87
CA VAL A 166 -2.62 -0.35 -22.68
C VAL A 166 -3.88 -1.06 -22.15
N GLU A 167 -4.31 -0.69 -20.96
CA GLU A 167 -5.57 -1.20 -20.39
C GLU A 167 -6.77 -0.77 -21.23
N ASN A 168 -7.63 -1.74 -21.57
CA ASN A 168 -8.97 -1.51 -22.09
C ASN A 168 -9.89 -1.06 -20.95
N LYS A 169 -9.89 0.24 -20.67
CA LYS A 169 -10.75 0.83 -19.64
C LYS A 169 -12.25 0.65 -19.92
N LYS A 170 -12.66 0.22 -21.11
CA LYS A 170 -14.07 -0.03 -21.48
C LYS A 170 -14.48 -1.50 -21.35
N ALA A 171 -13.54 -2.39 -21.01
CA ALA A 171 -13.79 -3.83 -20.86
C ALA A 171 -14.88 -4.13 -19.83
N ILE A 172 -14.91 -3.34 -18.74
CA ILE A 172 -16.03 -3.31 -17.80
C ILE A 172 -16.80 -2.01 -18.03
N PRO A 173 -18.12 -2.03 -18.28
CA PRO A 173 -18.93 -0.83 -18.38
C PRO A 173 -18.87 0.03 -17.11
N TRP A 174 -18.65 1.33 -17.28
CA TRP A 174 -18.74 2.33 -16.22
C TRP A 174 -19.15 3.69 -16.79
N GLY A 175 -19.82 4.48 -15.97
CA GLY A 175 -20.32 5.81 -16.34
C GLY A 175 -21.44 5.80 -17.39
N PRO A 176 -22.03 6.97 -17.67
CA PRO A 176 -23.11 7.08 -18.63
C PRO A 176 -22.58 6.98 -20.06
N THR A 177 -23.22 6.13 -20.88
CA THR A 177 -22.97 6.07 -22.32
C THR A 177 -23.58 7.30 -23.02
N ARG A 178 -23.00 7.74 -24.15
CA ARG A 178 -23.52 8.90 -24.93
C ARG A 178 -25.01 8.79 -25.29
N ARG A 179 -25.52 7.57 -25.52
CA ARG A 179 -26.94 7.31 -25.83
C ARG A 179 -27.85 7.50 -24.62
N GLN A 180 -27.37 7.27 -23.40
CA GLN A 180 -28.14 7.52 -22.16
C GLN A 180 -28.35 9.01 -21.85
N ARG A 181 -27.63 9.91 -22.54
CA ARG A 181 -27.86 11.36 -22.44
C ARG A 181 -29.06 11.85 -23.26
N HIS A 182 -29.50 11.08 -24.26
CA HIS A 182 -30.55 11.51 -25.20
C HIS A 182 -31.71 10.51 -25.34
N GLU A 183 -31.48 9.21 -25.11
CA GLU A 183 -32.51 8.17 -25.16
C GLU A 183 -32.82 7.68 -23.73
N LYS A 184 -34.07 7.81 -23.29
CA LYS A 184 -34.59 7.36 -21.98
C LYS A 184 -34.47 5.84 -21.70
N ILE A 185 -33.97 5.04 -22.66
CA ILE A 185 -34.28 3.61 -22.76
C ILE A 185 -33.13 2.70 -22.28
N LYS A 186 -31.86 3.14 -22.28
CA LYS A 186 -30.75 2.24 -21.92
C LYS A 186 -30.46 2.27 -20.41
N PRO A 187 -30.58 1.15 -19.66
CA PRO A 187 -30.41 1.18 -18.22
C PRO A 187 -28.93 1.36 -17.81
N PHE A 188 -28.68 2.05 -16.70
CA PHE A 188 -27.34 2.47 -16.25
C PHE A 188 -26.55 1.27 -15.71
N ASP A 189 -25.59 0.78 -16.50
CA ASP A 189 -24.74 -0.37 -16.18
C ASP A 189 -23.37 0.09 -15.68
N ASP A 190 -23.20 0.15 -14.36
CA ASP A 190 -21.93 0.48 -13.72
C ASP A 190 -21.77 -0.33 -12.43
N ILE A 191 -21.15 -1.51 -12.56
CA ILE A 191 -20.98 -2.44 -11.44
C ILE A 191 -20.15 -1.83 -10.29
N PHE A 192 -19.18 -0.98 -10.61
CA PHE A 192 -18.36 -0.34 -9.57
C PHE A 192 -19.04 0.87 -8.95
N ASN A 193 -20.06 1.47 -9.58
CA ASN A 193 -20.96 2.41 -8.90
C ASN A 193 -21.88 1.70 -7.90
N GLU A 194 -22.27 0.47 -8.22
CA GLU A 194 -23.11 -0.38 -7.36
C GLU A 194 -22.37 -0.84 -6.10
N ILE A 195 -21.03 -0.90 -6.09
CA ILE A 195 -20.19 -1.26 -4.94
C ILE A 195 -19.60 0.00 -4.30
N ARG A 196 -19.99 0.32 -3.06
CA ARG A 196 -19.53 1.51 -2.33
C ARG A 196 -18.75 1.06 -1.11
N VAL A 197 -17.50 1.51 -0.98
CA VAL A 197 -16.60 1.15 0.10
C VAL A 197 -16.34 2.41 0.91
N SER A 198 -16.62 2.38 2.21
CA SER A 198 -16.32 3.49 3.12
C SER A 198 -14.82 3.68 3.29
N ASP A 199 -14.40 4.82 3.79
CA ASP A 199 -13.09 4.96 4.41
C ASP A 199 -13.04 4.18 5.73
N SER A 200 -11.83 3.89 6.23
CA SER A 200 -11.67 3.34 7.58
C SER A 200 -12.00 4.39 8.64
N GLN A 201 -12.23 3.96 9.87
CA GLN A 201 -12.11 4.89 10.99
C GLN A 201 -10.67 5.46 11.06
N PRO A 202 -10.49 6.68 11.57
CA PRO A 202 -9.17 7.22 11.85
C PRO A 202 -8.40 6.30 12.81
N LEU A 203 -7.11 6.16 12.52
CA LEU A 203 -6.12 5.42 13.30
C LEU A 203 -5.26 6.42 14.09
N THR A 204 -4.34 5.91 14.90
CA THR A 204 -3.41 6.74 15.66
C THR A 204 -2.00 6.62 15.11
N ASN A 205 -1.10 7.54 15.51
CA ASN A 205 0.31 7.44 15.13
C ASN A 205 1.01 6.23 15.77
N ASP A 206 0.48 5.68 16.87
CA ASP A 206 1.00 4.45 17.48
C ASP A 206 0.73 3.20 16.62
N ASP A 207 -0.21 3.29 15.68
CA ASP A 207 -0.46 2.24 14.68
C ASP A 207 0.56 2.27 13.52
N LEU A 208 1.38 3.33 13.43
CA LEU A 208 2.36 3.51 12.38
C LEU A 208 3.78 3.18 12.85
N ILE A 209 4.55 2.60 11.94
CA ILE A 209 5.99 2.39 12.06
C ILE A 209 6.67 2.92 10.81
N LEU A 210 7.95 3.26 10.94
CA LEU A 210 8.78 3.59 9.77
C LEU A 210 9.39 2.29 9.23
N VAL A 211 9.26 2.06 7.94
CA VAL A 211 9.78 0.83 7.32
C VAL A 211 10.60 1.12 6.08
N GLN A 212 11.68 0.36 5.90
CA GLN A 212 12.53 0.43 4.71
C GLN A 212 12.08 -0.57 3.66
N LYS A 213 12.18 -0.21 2.39
CA LYS A 213 11.96 -1.14 1.27
C LYS A 213 13.14 -2.09 1.11
N TRP A 214 12.87 -3.39 1.06
CA TRP A 214 13.81 -4.44 0.68
C TRP A 214 13.31 -5.16 -0.56
N ASP A 215 14.22 -5.53 -1.46
CA ASP A 215 13.92 -6.32 -2.64
C ASP A 215 14.68 -7.65 -2.56
N PHE A 216 14.05 -8.73 -3.02
CA PHE A 216 14.69 -10.03 -3.22
C PHE A 216 14.35 -10.55 -4.62
N THR A 217 15.34 -10.70 -5.49
CA THR A 217 15.19 -11.32 -6.81
C THR A 217 15.51 -12.82 -6.75
N PRO A 218 15.03 -13.64 -7.70
CA PRO A 218 15.36 -15.07 -7.71
C PRO A 218 16.87 -15.36 -7.81
N ASP A 219 17.64 -14.43 -8.37
CA ASP A 219 19.09 -14.53 -8.53
C ASP A 219 19.86 -14.09 -7.27
N ASP A 220 19.18 -13.49 -6.28
CA ASP A 220 19.81 -13.01 -5.04
C ASP A 220 20.04 -14.16 -4.04
N THR A 221 21.17 -14.09 -3.34
CA THR A 221 21.43 -14.96 -2.18
C THR A 221 20.82 -14.42 -0.89
N LYS A 222 20.58 -13.11 -0.82
CA LYS A 222 20.01 -12.42 0.35
C LYS A 222 19.20 -11.18 -0.07
N PRO A 223 18.17 -10.78 0.70
CA PRO A 223 17.44 -9.55 0.41
C PRO A 223 18.37 -8.33 0.48
N HIS A 224 18.16 -7.35 -0.41
CA HIS A 224 18.93 -6.11 -0.42
C HIS A 224 18.04 -4.91 -0.10
N SER A 225 18.55 -4.00 0.73
CA SER A 225 17.85 -2.79 1.14
C SER A 225 17.91 -1.71 0.06
N LEU A 226 16.85 -0.92 -0.04
CA LEU A 226 16.78 0.29 -0.85
C LEU A 226 16.59 1.51 0.07
N SER A 227 17.14 2.66 -0.31
CA SER A 227 16.97 3.93 0.43
C SER A 227 15.59 4.55 0.18
N ILE A 228 14.53 3.79 0.46
CA ILE A 228 13.14 4.21 0.36
C ILE A 228 12.47 3.84 1.68
N TYR A 229 12.05 4.86 2.42
CA TYR A 229 11.42 4.72 3.72
C TYR A 229 9.98 5.20 3.67
N ARG A 230 9.09 4.51 4.38
CA ARG A 230 7.65 4.74 4.36
C ARG A 230 7.09 4.67 5.76
N GLU A 231 6.25 5.62 6.12
CA GLU A 231 5.30 5.41 7.21
C GLU A 231 4.33 4.31 6.80
N ALA A 232 4.23 3.25 7.59
CA ALA A 232 3.38 2.11 7.28
C ALA A 232 2.64 1.67 8.54
N LEU A 233 1.43 1.16 8.37
CA LEU A 233 0.72 0.47 9.44
C LEU A 233 1.54 -0.72 9.91
N ARG A 234 1.69 -0.86 11.22
CA ARG A 234 2.38 -2.01 11.80
C ARG A 234 1.59 -3.30 11.56
N PRO A 235 2.25 -4.47 11.53
CA PRO A 235 1.54 -5.75 11.55
C PRO A 235 0.60 -5.86 12.77
N GLY A 236 -0.53 -6.53 12.60
CA GLY A 236 -1.54 -6.75 13.63
C GLY A 236 -2.59 -5.64 13.77
N THR A 237 -2.46 -4.52 13.05
CA THR A 237 -3.47 -3.45 13.07
C THR A 237 -4.76 -3.93 12.40
N LYS A 238 -5.89 -3.79 13.12
CA LYS A 238 -7.23 -4.12 12.64
C LYS A 238 -7.99 -2.85 12.30
N MET A 239 -8.76 -2.89 11.22
CA MET A 239 -9.61 -1.79 10.78
C MET A 239 -10.91 -2.32 10.18
N GLU A 240 -11.96 -1.52 10.23
CA GLU A 240 -13.29 -1.90 9.75
C GLU A 240 -13.72 -0.98 8.60
N PHE A 241 -14.41 -1.58 7.63
CA PHE A 241 -15.00 -0.89 6.49
C PHE A 241 -16.46 -1.30 6.30
N GLU A 242 -17.31 -0.33 5.99
CA GLU A 242 -18.66 -0.60 5.49
C GLU A 242 -18.61 -0.72 3.97
N ILE A 243 -19.14 -1.81 3.44
CA ILE A 243 -19.39 -1.97 2.00
C ILE A 243 -20.89 -2.00 1.78
N ILE A 244 -21.41 -1.04 1.01
CA ILE A 244 -22.82 -0.98 0.63
C ILE A 244 -22.92 -1.36 -0.84
N THR A 245 -23.81 -2.32 -1.14
CA THR A 245 -24.16 -2.65 -2.52
C THR A 245 -25.58 -2.22 -2.85
N ALA A 246 -25.74 -1.59 -4.01
CA ALA A 246 -27.04 -1.22 -4.56
C ALA A 246 -27.60 -2.33 -5.44
N LEU A 247 -28.93 -2.42 -5.55
CA LEU A 247 -29.60 -3.39 -6.43
C LEU A 247 -29.17 -3.25 -7.91
N GLY A 248 -28.96 -2.02 -8.38
CA GLY A 248 -28.30 -1.76 -9.66
C GLY A 248 -29.01 -2.30 -10.91
N PHE A 249 -28.24 -2.45 -11.99
CA PHE A 249 -28.70 -2.83 -13.34
C PHE A 249 -29.31 -4.24 -13.41
N LYS A 250 -28.67 -5.23 -12.76
CA LYS A 250 -29.10 -6.64 -12.75
C LYS A 250 -29.37 -7.14 -11.33
N GLY A 251 -30.36 -6.55 -10.67
CA GLY A 251 -31.07 -7.20 -9.56
C GLY A 251 -30.21 -7.71 -8.40
N GLY A 252 -29.18 -6.97 -7.98
CA GLY A 252 -28.37 -7.31 -6.81
C GLY A 252 -27.02 -7.97 -7.11
N ARG A 253 -26.60 -8.07 -8.38
CA ARG A 253 -25.30 -8.65 -8.79
C ARG A 253 -24.09 -8.16 -7.97
N ALA A 254 -24.07 -6.89 -7.59
CA ALA A 254 -22.98 -6.32 -6.78
C ALA A 254 -22.97 -6.93 -5.37
N GLY A 255 -24.14 -7.17 -4.79
CA GLY A 255 -24.29 -7.88 -3.53
C GLY A 255 -23.74 -9.30 -3.59
N GLU A 256 -24.03 -10.03 -4.66
CA GLU A 256 -23.49 -11.39 -4.83
C GLU A 256 -21.96 -11.38 -4.98
N LEU A 257 -21.40 -10.46 -5.76
CA LEU A 257 -19.95 -10.32 -5.88
C LEU A 257 -19.26 -10.04 -4.55
N VAL A 258 -19.86 -9.17 -3.72
CA VAL A 258 -19.30 -8.82 -2.41
C VAL A 258 -19.50 -9.95 -1.40
N ALA A 259 -20.63 -10.66 -1.45
CA ALA A 259 -20.88 -11.84 -0.61
C ALA A 259 -19.85 -12.96 -0.87
N SER A 260 -19.49 -13.21 -2.13
CA SER A 260 -18.47 -14.18 -2.53
C SER A 260 -17.03 -13.63 -2.56
N LEU A 261 -16.78 -12.44 -2.02
CA LEU A 261 -15.46 -11.79 -2.11
C LEU A 261 -14.34 -12.63 -1.46
N GLY A 262 -14.64 -13.37 -0.39
CA GLY A 262 -13.68 -14.26 0.26
C GLY A 262 -13.22 -15.39 -0.66
N GLU A 263 -14.15 -16.01 -1.38
CA GLU A 263 -13.85 -17.04 -2.38
C GLU A 263 -13.02 -16.48 -3.52
N TYR A 264 -13.38 -15.30 -4.05
CA TYR A 264 -12.59 -14.64 -5.09
C TYR A 264 -11.19 -14.27 -4.61
N ALA A 265 -11.02 -13.86 -3.35
CA ALA A 265 -9.70 -13.59 -2.77
C ALA A 265 -8.85 -14.87 -2.69
N GLN A 266 -9.44 -16.00 -2.30
CA GLN A 266 -8.74 -17.29 -2.33
C GLN A 266 -8.38 -17.72 -3.74
N LYS A 267 -9.32 -17.64 -4.70
CA LYS A 267 -9.06 -17.96 -6.12
C LYS A 267 -7.95 -17.08 -6.69
N PHE A 268 -7.93 -15.79 -6.35
CA PHE A 268 -6.86 -14.87 -6.77
C PHE A 268 -5.48 -15.32 -6.26
N TYR A 269 -5.40 -15.71 -4.99
CA TYR A 269 -4.12 -16.05 -4.37
C TYR A 269 -3.65 -17.47 -4.72
N PHE A 270 -4.51 -18.47 -4.55
CA PHE A 270 -4.18 -19.89 -4.68
C PHE A 270 -4.44 -20.45 -6.08
N GLY A 271 -5.30 -19.82 -6.88
CA GLY A 271 -5.73 -20.36 -8.17
C GLY A 271 -6.93 -21.28 -8.04
N VAL A 272 -7.21 -22.07 -9.09
CA VAL A 272 -8.27 -23.10 -9.11
C VAL A 272 -7.70 -24.35 -9.75
N THR A 273 -7.87 -25.49 -9.09
CA THR A 273 -7.51 -26.82 -9.60
C THR A 273 -8.76 -27.50 -10.14
N GLU A 274 -8.84 -27.57 -11.47
CA GLU A 274 -9.55 -28.56 -12.32
C GLU A 274 -11.09 -28.73 -12.26
N ASP A 275 -11.83 -28.28 -11.24
CA ASP A 275 -13.27 -28.60 -11.17
C ASP A 275 -14.23 -27.64 -11.93
N GLU A 276 -13.75 -26.50 -12.44
CA GLU A 276 -14.59 -25.51 -13.15
C GLU A 276 -14.41 -25.53 -14.69
N GLY A 277 -14.06 -26.68 -15.28
CA GLY A 277 -13.99 -26.84 -16.75
C GLY A 277 -12.85 -26.10 -17.43
N TYR A 278 -11.83 -25.68 -16.66
CA TYR A 278 -10.64 -24.99 -17.14
C TYR A 278 -9.39 -25.66 -16.56
N GLU A 279 -8.55 -26.25 -17.41
CA GLU A 279 -7.21 -26.68 -17.03
C GLU A 279 -6.35 -25.45 -16.66
N GLY A 280 -5.81 -25.44 -15.44
CA GLY A 280 -4.66 -24.60 -15.07
C GLY A 280 -4.92 -23.11 -14.77
N TYR A 281 -5.86 -22.77 -13.89
CA TYR A 281 -5.97 -21.40 -13.39
C TYR A 281 -4.91 -21.12 -12.29
N GLU A 282 -3.69 -20.72 -12.70
CA GLU A 282 -2.56 -20.34 -11.83
C GLU A 282 -2.82 -19.11 -10.92
N GLY A 283 -2.88 -19.31 -9.60
CA GLY A 283 -3.02 -18.21 -8.63
C GLY A 283 -1.79 -17.32 -8.52
N TYR A 284 -1.90 -16.17 -7.85
CA TYR A 284 -0.78 -15.28 -7.59
C TYR A 284 0.42 -15.99 -6.91
N LYS A 285 0.14 -16.95 -6.01
CA LYS A 285 1.16 -17.73 -5.33
C LYS A 285 2.02 -18.52 -6.33
N ASP A 286 1.39 -19.28 -7.22
CA ASP A 286 2.12 -20.06 -8.22
C ASP A 286 2.75 -19.17 -9.29
N PHE A 287 2.03 -18.13 -9.73
CA PHE A 287 2.50 -17.21 -10.75
C PHE A 287 3.74 -16.42 -10.32
N PHE A 288 3.84 -15.98 -9.06
CA PHE A 288 4.92 -15.12 -8.62
C PHE A 288 5.68 -15.64 -7.40
N LEU A 289 4.98 -16.05 -6.35
CA LEU A 289 5.60 -16.34 -5.06
C LEU A 289 6.40 -17.66 -5.03
N LYS A 290 5.98 -18.67 -5.79
CA LYS A 290 6.57 -20.02 -5.80
C LYS A 290 8.05 -20.09 -6.14
N LYS A 291 8.57 -19.07 -6.84
CA LYS A 291 9.99 -18.98 -7.22
C LYS A 291 10.90 -18.47 -6.10
N PHE A 292 10.33 -17.93 -5.02
CA PHE A 292 11.08 -17.36 -3.91
C PHE A 292 11.20 -18.34 -2.74
N PRO A 293 12.21 -18.17 -1.86
CA PRO A 293 12.37 -19.02 -0.69
C PRO A 293 11.13 -18.99 0.22
N ASN A 294 10.60 -20.16 0.57
CA ASN A 294 9.38 -20.29 1.38
C ASN A 294 9.43 -19.54 2.73
N HIS A 295 10.62 -19.40 3.34
CA HIS A 295 10.78 -18.67 4.60
C HIS A 295 10.52 -17.16 4.49
N LEU A 296 10.62 -16.58 3.27
CA LEU A 296 10.31 -15.18 2.99
C LEU A 296 8.84 -14.94 2.59
N ILE A 297 8.07 -16.01 2.37
CA ILE A 297 6.65 -15.93 2.02
C ILE A 297 5.83 -16.07 3.31
N GLN A 298 4.94 -15.12 3.56
CA GLN A 298 4.08 -15.10 4.74
C GLN A 298 2.90 -16.06 4.59
N ASN A 299 2.51 -16.66 5.71
CA ASN A 299 1.29 -17.45 5.79
C ASN A 299 0.05 -16.54 5.71
N ASN A 300 -1.07 -17.09 5.24
CA ASN A 300 -2.37 -16.40 5.27
C ASN A 300 -3.14 -16.85 6.53
N LEU A 301 -3.80 -15.91 7.22
CA LEU A 301 -4.67 -16.24 8.35
C LEU A 301 -6.16 -16.36 7.98
N SER A 302 -6.59 -15.58 6.99
CA SER A 302 -7.98 -15.52 6.49
C SER A 302 -7.92 -15.27 4.99
N TYR A 303 -8.95 -14.65 4.41
CA TYR A 303 -8.97 -14.26 3.00
C TYR A 303 -7.82 -13.30 2.68
N PRO A 304 -6.90 -13.68 1.78
CA PRO A 304 -5.70 -12.89 1.50
C PRO A 304 -6.03 -11.66 0.66
N LEU A 305 -5.36 -10.55 0.97
CA LEU A 305 -5.46 -9.31 0.21
C LEU A 305 -4.11 -8.59 0.23
N TYR A 306 -3.73 -7.98 -0.89
CA TYR A 306 -2.59 -7.06 -0.92
C TYR A 306 -3.10 -5.64 -1.05
N LEU A 307 -2.61 -4.76 -0.18
CA LEU A 307 -3.05 -3.38 -0.08
C LEU A 307 -1.85 -2.43 -0.10
N GLY A 308 -2.06 -1.26 -0.72
CA GLY A 308 -1.15 -0.13 -0.60
C GLY A 308 0.09 -0.15 -1.49
N GLY A 309 0.94 0.85 -1.29
CA GLY A 309 2.21 1.03 -1.97
C GLY A 309 3.24 0.01 -1.49
N GLY A 310 4.03 -0.50 -2.43
CA GLY A 310 5.11 -1.45 -2.12
C GLY A 310 4.77 -2.93 -2.27
N SER A 311 3.49 -3.32 -2.38
CA SER A 311 3.07 -4.73 -2.57
C SER A 311 3.41 -5.38 -3.92
N GLY A 312 4.22 -4.71 -4.75
CA GLY A 312 4.56 -5.18 -6.10
C GLY A 312 3.53 -4.83 -7.18
N ALA A 313 3.91 -5.08 -8.44
CA ALA A 313 3.08 -4.75 -9.60
C ALA A 313 1.96 -5.77 -9.83
N TRP A 314 2.25 -7.06 -9.64
CA TRP A 314 1.32 -8.16 -9.90
C TRP A 314 0.11 -8.19 -8.97
N THR A 315 0.22 -7.59 -7.78
CA THR A 315 -0.90 -7.41 -6.86
C THR A 315 -1.83 -6.25 -7.27
N LYS A 316 -1.44 -5.47 -8.29
CA LYS A 316 -2.17 -4.29 -8.79
C LYS A 316 -2.57 -4.42 -10.27
N THR A 317 -2.34 -5.56 -10.89
CA THR A 317 -2.61 -5.78 -12.31
C THR A 317 -3.47 -7.02 -12.53
N VAL A 318 -4.03 -7.14 -13.74
CA VAL A 318 -4.52 -8.42 -14.25
C VAL A 318 -3.29 -9.20 -14.70
N PHE A 319 -2.63 -9.86 -13.74
CA PHE A 319 -1.21 -10.19 -13.84
C PHE A 319 -0.88 -11.12 -15.02
N ARG A 320 -1.78 -12.06 -15.36
CA ARG A 320 -1.59 -12.95 -16.51
C ARG A 320 -1.61 -12.23 -17.85
N GLN A 321 -2.46 -11.21 -17.98
CA GLN A 321 -2.52 -10.40 -19.20
C GLN A 321 -1.42 -9.33 -19.23
N ALA A 322 -0.96 -8.91 -18.06
CA ALA A 322 0.11 -7.94 -17.90
C ALA A 322 1.52 -8.55 -18.04
N ASP A 323 1.65 -9.87 -17.91
CA ASP A 323 2.92 -10.59 -18.12
C ASP A 323 3.46 -10.34 -19.53
N GLY A 324 4.77 -10.16 -19.64
CA GLY A 324 5.44 -9.65 -20.84
C GLY A 324 5.30 -8.14 -21.06
N GLU A 325 4.11 -7.56 -20.85
CA GLU A 325 3.88 -6.11 -21.05
C GLU A 325 4.52 -5.24 -19.97
N VAL A 326 4.56 -5.71 -18.71
CA VAL A 326 5.25 -5.02 -17.61
C VAL A 326 6.76 -5.02 -17.85
N GLN A 327 7.33 -6.16 -18.25
CA GLN A 327 8.76 -6.32 -18.51
C GLN A 327 9.24 -5.43 -19.66
N LYS A 328 8.45 -5.32 -20.74
CA LYS A 328 8.74 -4.38 -21.85
C LYS A 328 8.88 -2.93 -21.38
N ARG A 329 8.17 -2.53 -20.33
CA ARG A 329 8.26 -1.18 -19.74
C ARG A 329 9.43 -1.02 -18.78
N HIS A 330 9.92 -2.11 -18.18
CA HIS A 330 10.97 -2.13 -17.19
C HIS A 330 12.14 -3.01 -17.64
N LYS A 331 12.99 -2.49 -18.53
CA LYS A 331 14.11 -3.22 -19.15
C LYS A 331 15.11 -3.89 -18.19
N LYS A 332 15.15 -3.46 -16.91
CA LYS A 332 16.03 -4.01 -15.86
C LYS A 332 15.37 -5.08 -14.98
N MET A 333 14.13 -5.47 -15.28
CA MET A 333 13.37 -6.44 -14.49
C MET A 333 13.82 -7.86 -14.86
N SER A 334 14.46 -8.56 -13.92
CA SER A 334 14.74 -10.00 -14.07
C SER A 334 13.42 -10.78 -13.97
N GLU A 335 13.12 -11.62 -14.96
CA GLU A 335 11.88 -12.42 -15.06
C GLU A 335 10.57 -11.66 -14.75
N ARG A 336 9.90 -12.01 -13.63
CA ARG A 336 8.69 -11.38 -13.09
C ARG A 336 9.03 -10.36 -11.99
N GLY A 337 10.29 -10.02 -11.79
CA GLY A 337 10.77 -8.99 -10.86
C GLY A 337 11.03 -9.49 -9.44
N ALA A 338 11.34 -8.55 -8.54
CA ALA A 338 11.71 -8.87 -7.15
C ALA A 338 10.50 -8.93 -6.21
N LEU A 339 10.52 -9.89 -5.27
CA LEU A 339 9.68 -9.93 -4.09
C LEU A 339 9.91 -8.67 -3.24
N LYS A 340 8.82 -8.09 -2.74
CA LYS A 340 8.83 -6.83 -2.01
C LYS A 340 8.75 -7.11 -0.53
N LEU A 341 9.86 -6.87 0.15
CA LEU A 341 10.02 -7.16 1.57
C LEU A 341 10.21 -5.87 2.36
N THR A 342 10.03 -6.01 3.66
CA THR A 342 10.34 -4.96 4.63
C THR A 342 10.61 -5.56 6.00
N LYS A 343 11.27 -4.82 6.87
CA LYS A 343 11.51 -5.24 8.25
C LYS A 343 10.56 -4.53 9.20
N ALA A 344 9.98 -5.29 10.12
CA ALA A 344 9.11 -4.80 11.18
C ALA A 344 9.27 -5.67 12.43
N PRO A 345 8.94 -5.17 13.63
CA PRO A 345 9.00 -5.97 14.86
C PRO A 345 8.27 -7.30 14.70
N PHE A 346 8.86 -8.37 15.24
CA PHE A 346 8.22 -9.67 15.28
C PHE A 346 6.89 -9.61 16.04
N LEU A 347 5.88 -10.32 15.53
CA LEU A 347 4.56 -10.37 16.12
C LEU A 347 3.99 -11.78 16.00
N THR A 348 3.43 -12.26 17.11
CA THR A 348 2.52 -13.41 17.12
C THR A 348 1.07 -12.94 17.27
N VAL A 349 0.17 -13.60 16.54
CA VAL A 349 -1.28 -13.40 16.68
C VAL A 349 -1.82 -14.45 17.65
N ASP A 350 -2.68 -14.01 18.58
CA ASP A 350 -3.27 -14.83 19.64
C ASP A 350 -2.23 -15.59 20.50
N GLY A 351 -1.00 -15.07 20.56
CA GLY A 351 0.11 -15.62 21.35
C GLY A 351 0.82 -16.82 20.73
N GLU A 352 0.28 -17.41 19.66
CA GLU A 352 0.77 -18.68 19.12
C GLU A 352 1.13 -18.63 17.63
N ILE A 353 0.46 -17.78 16.84
CA ILE A 353 0.59 -17.80 15.38
C ILE A 353 1.62 -16.78 14.92
N GLU A 354 2.78 -17.26 14.48
CA GLU A 354 3.83 -16.41 13.88
C GLU A 354 3.38 -15.88 12.51
N LEU A 355 3.53 -14.58 12.28
CA LEU A 355 3.16 -13.95 11.01
C LEU A 355 4.20 -14.14 9.90
N ILE A 356 5.43 -14.51 10.27
CA ILE A 356 6.56 -14.69 9.36
C ILE A 356 7.24 -16.03 9.65
N ASN A 357 7.89 -16.58 8.62
CA ASN A 357 8.56 -17.88 8.69
C ASN A 357 10.09 -17.73 8.69
N ASN A 358 10.63 -16.57 9.10
CA ASN A 358 12.06 -16.26 9.09
C ASN A 358 12.49 -15.53 10.37
N ALA A 359 13.76 -15.71 10.74
CA ALA A 359 14.36 -15.10 11.94
C ALA A 359 14.84 -13.65 11.72
N GLU A 360 14.81 -13.15 10.48
CA GLU A 360 15.40 -11.86 10.09
C GLU A 360 14.39 -10.70 10.09
N ASN A 361 13.17 -10.97 10.56
CA ASN A 361 12.06 -10.02 10.62
C ASN A 361 11.58 -9.53 9.24
N PHE A 362 11.70 -10.34 8.19
CA PHE A 362 11.19 -10.00 6.87
C PHE A 362 9.70 -10.30 6.73
N TYR A 363 8.95 -9.26 6.35
CA TYR A 363 7.53 -9.30 6.00
C TYR A 363 7.35 -8.98 4.52
N GLU A 364 6.34 -9.56 3.90
CA GLU A 364 5.82 -9.13 2.60
C GLU A 364 5.15 -7.78 2.74
N MET A 365 5.63 -6.77 2.00
CA MET A 365 5.07 -5.43 2.09
C MET A 365 3.63 -5.39 1.56
N GLY A 366 2.72 -4.78 2.30
CA GLY A 366 1.32 -4.63 1.92
C GLY A 366 0.48 -5.90 2.07
N LYS A 367 1.00 -6.95 2.72
CA LYS A 367 0.25 -8.18 2.98
C LYS A 367 -0.82 -7.95 4.05
N THR A 368 -2.06 -8.30 3.74
CA THR A 368 -3.22 -8.18 4.64
C THR A 368 -4.10 -9.42 4.53
N CYS A 369 -5.02 -9.57 5.46
CA CYS A 369 -6.16 -10.46 5.31
C CYS A 369 -7.44 -9.76 5.75
N PHE A 370 -8.60 -10.35 5.41
CA PHE A 370 -9.87 -9.82 5.85
C PHE A 370 -10.88 -10.91 6.18
N THR A 371 -11.93 -10.52 6.89
CA THR A 371 -13.21 -11.23 6.97
C THR A 371 -14.30 -10.30 6.49
N ILE A 372 -15.39 -10.86 5.96
CA ILE A 372 -16.54 -10.07 5.50
C ILE A 372 -17.83 -10.75 5.95
N THR A 373 -18.77 -9.96 6.46
CA THR A 373 -20.07 -10.45 6.92
C THR A 373 -21.17 -9.52 6.43
N GLU A 374 -22.30 -10.07 5.99
CA GLU A 374 -23.48 -9.28 5.68
C GLU A 374 -24.21 -8.88 6.96
N VAL A 375 -24.52 -7.59 7.09
CA VAL A 375 -25.22 -7.03 8.25
C VAL A 375 -26.70 -6.91 7.88
N ALA A 376 -27.57 -7.52 8.70
CA ALA A 376 -29.01 -7.42 8.50
C ALA A 376 -29.46 -5.95 8.52
N THR A 377 -30.21 -5.55 7.49
CA THR A 377 -30.90 -4.26 7.47
C THR A 377 -32.18 -4.40 8.29
N ARG A 378 -32.25 -3.73 9.45
CA ARG A 378 -33.50 -3.58 10.21
C ARG A 378 -34.49 -2.70 9.46
#